data_AF-A0A7S2HL58-F1
#
_entry.id   AF-A0A7S2HL58-F1
#
_cell.length_a   1.000
_cell.length_b   1.000
_cell.length_c   1.000
_cell.angle_alpha   90.00
_cell.angle_beta   90.00
_cell.angle_gamma   90.00
#
_symmetry.space_group_name_H-M   'P 1'
#
loop_
_entity.id
_entity.type
_entity.pdbx_description
1 polymer ?
#
loop_
_entity_poly.entity_id
_entity_poly.type
_entity_poly.pdbx_seq_one_letter_code
_entity_poly.pdbx_strand_id
1 'polypeptide(L)'
;ATSGHRRTVSWADALAAILGFGAALVLMYSLKAMDLGAEDESSDEEEEGAEEGKGPVWLVRGGDEESSFKLRMWLTRLQAHSSAMTRLCDEEGAVDRDAVDEEVHGLDFLVDSARRLCRGAEPMDRRGASKLQAAVAELIQDVEQLRDKDVKSDVQAIDRQLRIASQSLLRVHSAAEKATFRRWAPKPLLKKREETPAVPMGL
;
A
#
# COMPACT_ATOMS: atom_id res chain seq x y z
N ALA A 1 -5.31 -17.89 42.70
CA ALA A 1 -6.30 -17.46 41.69
C ALA A 1 -6.08 -15.97 41.44
N THR A 2 -5.45 -15.61 40.33
CA THR A 2 -5.18 -14.21 39.95
C THR A 2 -6.32 -13.72 39.08
N SER A 3 -7.14 -12.82 39.63
CA SER A 3 -8.23 -12.15 38.93
C SER A 3 -7.69 -11.24 37.83
N GLY A 4 -7.75 -11.72 36.58
CA GLY A 4 -7.42 -10.93 35.40
C GLY A 4 -8.40 -9.78 35.22
N HIS A 5 -7.97 -8.56 35.50
CA HIS A 5 -8.69 -7.34 35.12
C HIS A 5 -8.74 -7.25 33.60
N ARG A 6 -9.87 -7.61 32.98
CA ARG A 6 -10.14 -7.27 31.59
C ARG A 6 -10.35 -5.76 31.53
N ARG A 7 -9.41 -5.04 30.88
CA ARG A 7 -9.57 -3.61 30.58
C ARG A 7 -10.64 -3.49 29.50
N THR A 8 -11.84 -3.08 29.88
CA THR A 8 -12.88 -2.70 28.94
C THR A 8 -12.46 -1.38 28.29
N VAL A 9 -12.31 -1.39 26.97
CA VAL A 9 -12.09 -0.15 26.22
C VAL A 9 -13.40 0.62 26.19
N SER A 10 -13.38 1.85 26.71
CA SER A 10 -14.53 2.75 26.62
C SER A 10 -14.70 3.17 25.16
N TRP A 11 -15.82 2.77 24.56
CA TRP A 11 -16.20 3.18 23.20
C TRP A 11 -16.27 4.70 23.03
N ALA A 12 -16.56 5.43 24.11
CA ALA A 12 -16.55 6.89 24.11
C ALA A 12 -15.14 7.44 23.86
N ASP A 13 -14.11 6.81 24.42
CA ASP A 13 -12.72 7.25 24.26
C ASP A 13 -12.22 6.97 22.83
N ALA A 14 -12.64 5.85 22.23
CA ALA A 14 -12.33 5.51 20.85
C ALA A 14 -12.98 6.50 19.86
N LEU A 15 -14.25 6.85 20.07
CA LEU A 15 -14.95 7.85 19.25
C LEU A 15 -14.33 9.25 19.40
N ALA A 16 -13.98 9.65 20.62
CA ALA A 16 -13.30 10.92 20.87
C ALA A 16 -11.94 11.00 20.15
N ALA A 17 -11.17 9.90 20.14
CA ALA A 17 -9.89 9.83 19.43
C ALA A 17 -10.07 9.97 17.90
N ILE A 18 -11.06 9.29 17.31
CA ILE A 18 -11.34 9.38 15.87
C ILE A 18 -11.79 10.79 15.47
N LEU A 19 -12.72 11.38 16.23
CA LEU A 19 -13.21 12.73 15.97
C LEU A 19 -12.11 13.78 16.15
N GLY A 20 -11.29 13.66 17.20
CA GLY A 20 -10.16 14.55 17.44
C GLY A 20 -9.12 14.48 16.32
N PHE A 21 -8.80 13.27 15.84
CA PHE A 21 -7.90 13.08 14.71
C PHE A 21 -8.47 13.65 13.41
N GLY A 22 -9.76 13.42 13.13
CA GLY A 22 -10.45 13.99 11.97
C GLY A 22 -10.44 15.53 11.97
N ALA A 23 -10.74 16.15 13.11
CA ALA A 23 -10.69 17.60 13.27
C ALA A 23 -9.27 18.15 13.04
N ALA A 24 -8.23 17.46 13.55
CA ALA A 24 -6.85 17.85 13.34
C ALA A 24 -6.43 17.79 11.86
N LEU A 25 -6.88 16.77 11.11
CA LEU A 25 -6.63 16.68 9.68
C LEU A 25 -7.30 17.81 8.90
N VAL A 26 -8.58 18.11 9.19
CA VAL A 26 -9.28 19.24 8.55
C VAL A 26 -8.53 20.54 8.79
N LEU A 27 -8.11 20.79 10.04
CA LEU A 27 -7.40 22.01 10.41
C LEU A 27 -6.03 22.13 9.72
N MET A 28 -5.27 21.03 9.65
CA MET A 28 -3.98 20.98 8.94
C MET A 28 -4.14 21.30 7.45
N TYR A 29 -5.17 20.74 6.79
CA TYR A 29 -5.42 20.99 5.38
C TYR A 29 -5.99 22.39 5.11
N SER A 30 -6.81 22.94 6.00
CA SER A 30 -7.29 24.32 5.91
C SER A 30 -6.15 25.33 6.04
N LEU A 31 -5.23 25.13 7.00
CA LEU A 31 -4.05 26.00 7.13
C LEU A 31 -3.15 25.93 5.89
N LYS A 32 -2.94 24.73 5.33
CA LYS A 32 -2.18 24.55 4.10
C LYS A 32 -2.85 25.18 2.88
N ALA A 33 -4.18 25.17 2.82
CA ALA A 33 -4.92 25.83 1.74
C ALA A 33 -4.84 27.37 1.83
N MET A 34 -4.81 27.93 3.05
CA MET A 34 -4.64 29.37 3.26
C MET A 34 -3.22 29.86 2.98
N ASP A 35 -2.21 29.03 3.27
CA ASP A 35 -0.79 29.32 2.99
C ASP A 35 -0.46 29.37 1.48
N LEU A 36 -1.30 28.75 0.65
CA LEU A 36 -1.14 28.74 -0.81
C LEU A 36 -1.90 29.87 -1.53
N GLY A 37 -2.59 30.76 -0.80
CA GLY A 37 -3.43 31.82 -1.36
C GLY A 37 -2.88 33.24 -1.22
N ALA A 38 -1.63 33.42 -0.77
CA ALA A 38 -1.09 34.72 -0.34
C ALA A 38 0.15 35.21 -1.11
N GLU A 39 0.43 34.70 -2.31
CA GLU A 39 1.43 35.25 -3.24
C GLU A 39 0.68 35.69 -4.51
N ASP A 40 0.08 36.88 -4.48
CA ASP A 40 0.61 38.18 -4.94
C ASP A 40 0.60 38.29 -6.48
N GLU A 41 -0.41 39.00 -6.97
CA GLU A 41 -0.52 39.48 -8.34
C GLU A 41 0.47 40.64 -8.53
N SER A 42 1.65 40.37 -9.09
CA SER A 42 2.47 41.43 -9.69
C SER A 42 3.01 41.00 -11.03
N SER A 43 2.43 41.58 -12.08
CA SER A 43 3.04 41.71 -13.41
C SER A 43 4.45 42.27 -13.31
N ASP A 44 5.39 41.70 -14.06
CA ASP A 44 6.16 42.46 -15.05
C ASP A 44 6.94 41.52 -15.99
N GLU A 45 7.12 42.03 -17.21
CA GLU A 45 7.50 41.36 -18.44
C GLU A 45 9.02 41.11 -18.56
N GLU A 46 9.35 40.17 -19.48
CA GLU A 46 10.61 40.02 -20.23
C GLU A 46 11.94 39.68 -19.51
N GLU A 47 12.47 38.49 -19.77
CA GLU A 47 13.69 38.35 -20.61
C GLU A 47 13.97 36.87 -20.99
N GLU A 48 14.28 36.67 -22.28
CA GLU A 48 14.72 35.42 -22.87
C GLU A 48 16.08 34.97 -22.31
N GLY A 49 16.07 33.87 -21.56
CA GLY A 49 17.28 33.18 -21.14
C GLY A 49 17.05 31.67 -21.15
N ALA A 50 17.30 31.04 -22.29
CA ALA A 50 17.25 29.60 -22.48
C ALA A 50 18.36 28.92 -21.64
N GLU A 51 18.07 28.64 -20.38
CA GLU A 51 18.70 27.55 -19.66
C GLU A 51 17.71 26.40 -19.51
N GLU A 52 18.12 25.26 -20.07
CA GLU A 52 17.43 23.98 -20.16
C GLU A 52 17.34 23.33 -18.77
N GLY A 53 16.64 23.99 -17.86
CA GLY A 53 16.32 23.53 -16.52
C GLY A 53 15.24 22.47 -16.60
N LYS A 54 15.65 21.19 -16.69
CA LYS A 54 14.83 20.03 -16.33
C LYS A 54 14.41 20.11 -14.86
N GLY A 55 13.50 21.02 -14.52
CA GLY A 55 12.70 20.92 -13.31
C GLY A 55 11.91 19.61 -13.39
N PRO A 56 11.83 18.81 -12.31
CA PRO A 56 11.08 17.58 -12.37
C PRO A 56 9.59 17.95 -12.39
N VAL A 57 9.03 17.86 -13.59
CA VAL A 57 7.61 17.89 -13.85
C VAL A 57 6.97 16.68 -13.16
N TRP A 58 6.75 16.78 -11.86
CA TRP A 58 5.75 16.01 -11.13
C TRP A 58 4.40 16.71 -11.25
N LEU A 59 4.07 17.24 -12.45
CA LEU A 59 2.69 17.50 -12.79
C LEU A 59 1.96 16.21 -12.44
N VAL A 60 1.09 16.33 -11.43
CA VAL A 60 0.09 15.35 -11.06
C VAL A 60 -0.65 15.08 -12.36
N ARG A 61 -0.15 14.12 -13.13
CA ARG A 61 -0.73 13.69 -14.38
C ARG A 61 -2.10 13.22 -13.95
N GLY A 62 -3.12 14.03 -14.24
CA GLY A 62 -4.50 13.79 -13.85
C GLY A 62 -4.77 12.31 -14.05
N GLY A 63 -5.07 11.61 -12.96
CA GLY A 63 -5.13 10.16 -12.96
C GLY A 63 -6.02 9.71 -14.10
N ASP A 64 -5.49 8.87 -14.98
CA ASP A 64 -6.28 8.32 -16.07
C ASP A 64 -7.56 7.67 -15.50
N GLU A 65 -8.64 7.67 -16.28
CA GLU A 65 -9.94 7.16 -15.83
C GLU A 65 -9.81 5.70 -15.35
N GLU A 66 -8.89 4.94 -15.93
CA GLU A 66 -8.56 3.57 -15.57
C GLU A 66 -7.99 3.46 -14.15
N SER A 67 -7.06 4.33 -13.76
CA SER A 67 -6.47 4.40 -12.41
C SER A 67 -7.51 4.84 -11.40
N SER A 68 -8.36 5.82 -11.74
CA SER A 68 -9.48 6.22 -10.88
C SER A 68 -10.46 5.07 -10.65
N PHE A 69 -10.78 4.30 -11.69
CA PHE A 69 -11.61 3.11 -11.59
C PHE A 69 -10.97 2.02 -10.72
N LYS A 70 -9.71 1.68 -10.96
CA LYS A 70 -8.97 0.70 -10.16
C LYS A 70 -8.87 1.12 -8.69
N LEU A 71 -8.61 2.39 -8.41
CA LEU A 71 -8.54 2.90 -7.05
C LEU A 71 -9.89 2.76 -6.33
N ARG A 72 -10.99 3.11 -6.99
CA ARG A 72 -12.35 2.88 -6.45
C ARG A 72 -12.58 1.39 -6.15
N MET A 73 -12.21 0.49 -7.07
CA MET A 73 -12.30 -0.95 -6.84
C MET A 73 -11.50 -1.39 -5.61
N TRP A 74 -10.26 -0.91 -5.44
CA TRP A 74 -9.44 -1.24 -4.27
C TRP A 74 -10.04 -0.72 -2.96
N LEU A 75 -10.55 0.51 -2.95
CA LEU A 75 -11.23 1.08 -1.79
C LEU A 75 -12.49 0.31 -1.40
N THR A 76 -13.29 -0.11 -2.39
CA THR A 76 -14.47 -0.95 -2.13
C THR A 76 -14.08 -2.31 -1.52
N ARG A 77 -12.99 -2.94 -2.00
CA ARG A 77 -12.48 -4.18 -1.39
C ARG A 77 -11.97 -3.97 0.03
N LEU A 78 -11.26 -2.87 0.29
CA LEU A 78 -10.81 -2.51 1.64
C LEU A 78 -11.98 -2.36 2.61
N GLN A 79 -13.07 -1.71 2.17
CA GLN A 79 -14.29 -1.60 2.97
C GLN A 79 -14.93 -2.96 3.26
N ALA A 80 -14.90 -3.88 2.30
CA ALA A 80 -15.43 -5.24 2.48
C ALA A 80 -14.62 -6.01 3.53
N HIS A 81 -13.30 -6.05 3.44
CA HIS A 81 -12.42 -6.69 4.42
C HIS A 81 -12.51 -6.04 5.80
N SER A 82 -12.56 -4.70 5.87
CA SER A 82 -12.77 -4.00 7.15
C SER A 82 -14.11 -4.37 7.80
N SER A 83 -15.17 -4.54 7.00
CA SER A 83 -16.48 -4.94 7.52
C SER A 83 -16.49 -6.41 7.97
N ALA A 84 -15.78 -7.30 7.27
CA ALA A 84 -15.60 -8.69 7.68
C ALA A 84 -14.87 -8.77 9.02
N MET A 85 -13.80 -8.00 9.19
CA MET A 85 -13.05 -7.95 10.46
C MET A 85 -13.89 -7.41 11.62
N THR A 86 -14.74 -6.40 11.39
CA THR A 86 -15.70 -5.94 12.41
C THR A 86 -16.63 -7.08 12.85
N ARG A 87 -17.15 -7.88 11.90
CA ARG A 87 -18.01 -9.03 12.24
C ARG A 87 -17.27 -10.08 13.06
N LEU A 88 -16.02 -10.40 12.70
CA LEU A 88 -15.18 -11.33 13.47
C LEU A 88 -14.92 -10.82 14.91
N CYS A 89 -14.89 -9.50 15.12
CA CYS A 89 -14.79 -8.92 16.45
C CYS A 89 -16.11 -8.92 17.24
N ASP A 90 -17.25 -8.84 16.54
CA ASP A 90 -18.59 -8.80 17.14
C ASP A 90 -19.15 -10.20 17.44
N GLU A 91 -18.58 -11.26 16.88
CA GLU A 91 -18.98 -12.64 17.17
C GLU A 91 -18.79 -12.99 18.65
N GLU A 92 -19.88 -13.32 19.32
CA GLU A 92 -19.86 -13.78 20.72
C GLU A 92 -19.23 -15.18 20.79
N GLY A 93 -17.92 -15.25 21.03
CA GLY A 93 -17.22 -16.52 21.08
C GLY A 93 -15.70 -16.41 21.22
N ALA A 94 -15.03 -17.54 20.94
CA ALA A 94 -13.59 -17.54 20.74
C ALA A 94 -13.31 -16.96 19.35
N VAL A 95 -12.45 -15.94 19.29
CA VAL A 95 -12.03 -15.31 18.03
C VAL A 95 -11.32 -16.35 17.16
N ASP A 96 -11.81 -16.54 15.93
CA ASP A 96 -11.13 -17.35 14.93
C ASP A 96 -9.86 -16.62 14.45
N ARG A 97 -8.71 -17.09 14.94
CA ARG A 97 -7.41 -16.50 14.61
C ARG A 97 -7.09 -16.58 13.13
N ASP A 98 -7.41 -17.70 12.48
CA ASP A 98 -7.00 -17.93 11.09
C ASP A 98 -7.83 -17.06 10.15
N ALA A 99 -9.13 -16.89 10.44
CA ALA A 99 -9.97 -15.94 9.74
C ALA A 99 -9.47 -14.49 9.89
N VAL A 100 -9.08 -14.08 11.10
CA VAL A 100 -8.51 -12.74 11.33
C VAL A 100 -7.19 -12.55 10.58
N ASP A 101 -6.32 -13.56 10.58
CA ASP A 101 -5.03 -13.51 9.87
C ASP A 101 -5.24 -13.36 8.35
N GLU A 102 -6.20 -14.08 7.78
CA GLU A 102 -6.58 -13.96 6.36
C GLU A 102 -7.06 -12.54 6.02
N GLU A 103 -7.95 -11.96 6.84
CA GLU A 103 -8.45 -10.60 6.63
C GLU A 103 -7.33 -9.55 6.73
N VAL A 104 -6.40 -9.71 7.68
CA VAL A 104 -5.25 -8.81 7.85
C VAL A 104 -4.33 -8.84 6.64
N HIS A 105 -4.01 -10.04 6.12
CA HIS A 105 -3.19 -10.16 4.91
C HIS A 105 -3.91 -9.59 3.67
N GLY A 106 -5.23 -9.79 3.57
CA GLY A 106 -6.06 -9.17 2.54
C GLY A 106 -5.99 -7.63 2.58
N LEU A 107 -6.10 -7.04 3.77
CA LEU A 107 -5.98 -5.59 3.97
C LEU A 107 -4.59 -5.06 3.60
N ASP A 108 -3.52 -5.70 4.07
CA ASP A 108 -2.14 -5.28 3.75
C ASP A 108 -1.90 -5.26 2.23
N PHE A 109 -2.29 -6.34 1.55
CA PHE A 109 -2.20 -6.45 0.09
C PHE A 109 -2.96 -5.33 -0.63
N LEU A 110 -4.19 -5.02 -0.20
CA LEU A 110 -5.03 -4.00 -0.82
C LEU A 110 -4.49 -2.59 -0.59
N VAL A 111 -3.99 -2.29 0.61
CA VAL A 111 -3.34 -1.01 0.93
C VAL A 111 -2.09 -0.84 0.08
N ASP A 112 -1.23 -1.84 0.00
CA ASP A 112 -0.03 -1.78 -0.83
C ASP A 112 -0.38 -1.59 -2.31
N SER A 113 -1.38 -2.32 -2.82
CA SER A 113 -1.88 -2.18 -4.19
C SER A 113 -2.39 -0.77 -4.50
N ALA A 114 -3.22 -0.19 -3.62
CA ALA A 114 -3.70 1.17 -3.76
C ALA A 114 -2.56 2.20 -3.71
N ARG A 115 -1.59 2.01 -2.81
CA ARG A 115 -0.41 2.90 -2.69
C ARG A 115 0.47 2.85 -3.93
N ARG A 116 0.70 1.66 -4.51
CA ARG A 116 1.45 1.50 -5.76
C ARG A 116 0.76 2.24 -6.91
N LEU A 117 -0.56 2.13 -7.01
CA LEU A 117 -1.35 2.84 -8.02
C LEU A 117 -1.24 4.36 -7.86
N CYS A 118 -1.44 4.89 -6.64
CA CYS A 118 -1.31 6.32 -6.37
C CYS A 118 0.10 6.89 -6.64
N ARG A 119 1.13 6.03 -6.64
CA ARG A 119 2.52 6.40 -6.93
C ARG A 119 2.90 6.21 -8.41
N GLY A 120 1.95 5.81 -9.26
CA GLY A 120 2.21 5.59 -10.69
C GLY A 120 3.14 4.40 -10.94
N ALA A 121 2.97 3.30 -10.20
CA ALA A 121 3.69 2.07 -10.45
C ALA A 121 3.61 1.64 -11.93
N GLU A 122 4.76 1.44 -12.56
CA GLU A 122 4.83 0.99 -13.96
C GLU A 122 4.22 -0.42 -14.10
N PRO A 123 3.55 -0.76 -15.20
CA PRO A 123 3.15 -2.15 -15.45
C PRO A 123 4.38 -3.06 -15.53
N MET A 124 4.22 -4.32 -15.13
CA MET A 124 5.28 -5.33 -15.24
C MET A 124 5.73 -5.47 -16.70
N ASP A 125 7.05 -5.52 -16.93
CA ASP A 125 7.58 -5.72 -18.27
C ASP A 125 7.29 -7.13 -18.80
N ARG A 126 7.34 -7.32 -20.12
CA ARG A 126 7.01 -8.63 -20.74
C ARG A 126 7.87 -9.78 -20.20
N ARG A 127 9.14 -9.50 -19.87
CA ARG A 127 10.06 -10.51 -19.34
C ARG A 127 9.71 -10.87 -17.89
N GLY A 128 9.39 -9.90 -17.05
CA GLY A 128 8.88 -10.11 -15.69
C GLY A 128 7.57 -10.88 -15.71
N ALA A 129 6.64 -10.50 -16.59
CA ALA A 129 5.36 -11.18 -16.75
C ALA A 129 5.54 -12.65 -17.15
N SER A 130 6.43 -12.95 -18.10
CA SER A 130 6.73 -14.33 -18.50
C SER A 130 7.36 -15.15 -17.37
N LYS A 131 8.25 -14.56 -16.55
CA LYS A 131 8.83 -15.23 -15.38
C LYS A 131 7.77 -15.50 -14.30
N LEU A 132 6.89 -14.53 -14.05
CA LEU A 132 5.79 -14.68 -13.11
C LEU A 132 4.84 -15.78 -13.57
N GLN A 133 4.47 -15.81 -14.85
CA GLN A 133 3.63 -16.85 -15.43
C GLN A 133 4.24 -18.25 -15.26
N ALA A 134 5.54 -18.40 -15.51
CA ALA A 134 6.23 -19.68 -15.29
C ALA A 134 6.19 -20.11 -13.82
N ALA A 135 6.49 -19.20 -12.88
CA ALA A 135 6.42 -19.50 -11.45
C ALA A 135 5.00 -19.84 -10.97
N VAL A 136 3.98 -19.16 -11.51
CA VAL A 136 2.57 -19.45 -11.21
C VAL A 136 2.16 -20.82 -11.76
N ALA A 137 2.61 -21.19 -12.96
CA ALA A 137 2.35 -22.51 -13.52
C ALA A 137 2.95 -23.64 -12.65
N GLU A 138 4.17 -23.45 -12.13
CA GLU A 138 4.78 -24.38 -11.16
C GLU A 138 3.93 -24.50 -9.89
N LEU A 139 3.50 -23.38 -9.31
CA LEU A 139 2.65 -23.39 -8.11
C LEU A 139 1.31 -24.11 -8.35
N ILE A 140 0.66 -23.88 -9.50
CA ILE A 140 -0.59 -24.56 -9.86
C ILE A 140 -0.36 -26.07 -9.91
N GLN A 141 0.72 -26.52 -10.57
CA GLN A 141 1.05 -27.93 -10.67
C GLN A 141 1.31 -28.57 -9.29
N ASP A 142 1.96 -27.85 -8.38
CA ASP A 142 2.22 -28.34 -7.01
C ASP A 142 0.95 -28.42 -6.17
N VAL A 143 0.00 -27.50 -6.37
CA VAL A 143 -1.33 -27.50 -5.72
C VAL A 143 -2.22 -28.61 -6.29
N GLU A 144 -2.19 -28.87 -7.60
CA GLU A 144 -2.90 -30.01 -8.18
C GLU A 144 -2.40 -31.35 -7.62
N GLN A 145 -1.09 -31.48 -7.44
CA GLN A 145 -0.50 -32.65 -6.77
C GLN A 145 -0.91 -32.77 -5.29
N LEU A 146 -1.22 -31.66 -4.60
CA LEU A 146 -1.80 -31.71 -3.25
C LEU A 146 -3.23 -32.24 -3.29
N ARG A 147 -4.05 -31.75 -4.23
CA ARG A 147 -5.46 -32.14 -4.37
C ARG A 147 -5.61 -33.65 -4.60
N ASP A 148 -4.71 -34.24 -5.37
CA ASP A 148 -4.79 -35.65 -5.74
C ASP A 148 -4.27 -36.59 -4.62
N LYS A 149 -3.75 -36.05 -3.51
CA LYS A 149 -3.34 -36.83 -2.34
C LYS A 149 -4.52 -37.10 -1.41
N ASP A 150 -4.66 -38.36 -1.01
CA ASP A 150 -5.65 -38.75 -0.01
C ASP A 150 -5.18 -38.33 1.40
N VAL A 151 -5.97 -37.44 2.00
CA VAL A 151 -5.74 -36.89 3.35
C VAL A 151 -5.68 -37.98 4.43
N LYS A 152 -6.36 -39.11 4.20
CA LYS A 152 -6.49 -40.16 5.21
C LYS A 152 -5.31 -41.12 5.28
N SER A 153 -4.51 -41.24 4.20
CA SER A 153 -3.52 -42.31 4.08
C SER A 153 -2.07 -41.88 4.30
N ASP A 154 -1.69 -40.63 4.02
CA ASP A 154 -0.28 -40.20 4.20
C ASP A 154 -0.13 -38.69 4.51
N VAL A 155 -0.30 -38.33 5.77
CA VAL A 155 -0.08 -36.97 6.29
C VAL A 155 1.35 -36.48 6.03
N GLN A 156 2.35 -37.37 6.07
CA GLN A 156 3.74 -36.97 5.83
C GLN A 156 3.99 -36.64 4.36
N ALA A 157 3.37 -37.35 3.41
CA ALA A 157 3.42 -36.98 2.01
C ALA A 157 2.74 -35.64 1.73
N ILE A 158 1.65 -35.33 2.44
CA ILE A 158 0.97 -34.03 2.35
C ILE A 158 1.89 -32.93 2.89
N ASP A 159 2.49 -33.10 4.07
CA ASP A 159 3.44 -32.12 4.62
C ASP A 159 4.62 -31.87 3.66
N ARG A 160 5.22 -32.94 3.10
CA ARG A 160 6.29 -32.80 2.11
C ARG A 160 5.83 -31.98 0.90
N GLN A 161 4.63 -32.22 0.40
CA GLN A 161 4.10 -31.51 -0.75
C GLN A 161 3.72 -30.06 -0.41
N LEU A 162 3.20 -29.78 0.78
CA LEU A 162 2.96 -28.42 1.27
C LEU A 162 4.26 -27.62 1.33
N ARG A 163 5.37 -28.24 1.74
CA ARG A 163 6.69 -27.59 1.69
C ARG A 163 7.13 -27.26 0.26
N ILE A 164 6.87 -28.15 -0.70
CA ILE A 164 7.17 -27.89 -2.12
C ILE A 164 6.31 -26.72 -2.63
N ALA A 165 5.00 -26.75 -2.40
CA ALA A 165 4.10 -25.67 -2.78
C ALA A 165 4.49 -24.33 -2.14
N SER A 166 4.93 -24.33 -0.87
CA SER A 166 5.46 -23.15 -0.19
C SER A 166 6.72 -22.60 -0.89
N GLN A 167 7.64 -23.46 -1.34
CA GLN A 167 8.80 -23.01 -2.11
C GLN A 167 8.40 -22.40 -3.46
N SER A 168 7.40 -22.97 -4.14
CA SER A 168 6.87 -22.42 -5.39
C SER A 168 6.17 -21.08 -5.17
N LEU A 169 5.44 -20.93 -4.07
CA LEU A 169 4.89 -19.63 -3.66
C LEU A 169 6.00 -18.58 -3.43
N LEU A 170 7.11 -18.94 -2.80
CA LEU A 170 8.26 -18.04 -2.65
C LEU A 170 8.86 -17.63 -4.01
N ARG A 171 8.85 -18.51 -5.02
CA ARG A 171 9.28 -18.15 -6.39
C ARG A 171 8.33 -17.16 -7.03
N VAL A 172 7.01 -17.33 -6.85
CA VAL A 172 5.99 -16.38 -7.30
C VAL A 172 6.23 -15.02 -6.64
N HIS A 173 6.41 -14.99 -5.32
CA HIS A 173 6.76 -13.76 -4.61
C HIS A 173 8.05 -13.14 -5.16
N SER A 174 9.13 -13.91 -5.33
CA SER A 174 10.38 -13.38 -5.88
C SER A 174 10.23 -12.85 -7.31
N ALA A 175 9.40 -13.47 -8.14
CA ALA A 175 9.12 -13.01 -9.50
C ALA A 175 8.27 -11.72 -9.51
N ALA A 176 7.29 -11.63 -8.61
CA ALA A 176 6.46 -10.44 -8.43
C ALA A 176 7.24 -9.28 -7.78
N GLU A 177 8.12 -9.58 -6.82
CA GLU A 177 8.89 -8.63 -6.02
C GLU A 177 10.20 -8.21 -6.66
N LYS A 178 10.80 -8.93 -7.62
CA LYS A 178 11.96 -8.38 -8.36
C LYS A 178 11.61 -7.15 -9.20
N ALA A 179 10.31 -6.83 -9.36
CA ALA A 179 9.86 -5.53 -9.85
C ALA A 179 10.04 -4.40 -8.82
N THR A 180 9.86 -4.70 -7.52
CA THR A 180 10.37 -3.85 -6.42
C THR A 180 11.89 -4.03 -6.35
N PHE A 181 12.73 -3.04 -6.65
CA PHE A 181 13.54 -2.41 -5.60
C PHE A 181 14.47 -1.29 -6.13
N ARG A 182 14.26 -0.78 -7.36
CA ARG A 182 14.85 0.53 -7.75
C ARG A 182 13.88 1.49 -8.42
N ARG A 183 12.88 0.99 -9.15
CA ARG A 183 11.86 1.85 -9.80
C ARG A 183 10.60 2.08 -8.96
N TRP A 184 10.35 1.24 -7.96
CA TRP A 184 9.09 1.18 -7.20
C TRP A 184 9.24 1.51 -5.72
N ALA A 185 10.48 1.61 -5.21
CA ALA A 185 10.69 2.20 -3.90
C ALA A 185 10.18 3.64 -3.96
N PRO A 186 9.46 4.13 -2.93
CA PRO A 186 9.10 5.54 -2.86
C PRO A 186 10.36 6.35 -3.08
N LYS A 187 10.42 7.10 -4.20
CA LYS A 187 11.47 8.09 -4.36
C LYS A 187 11.36 9.00 -3.14
N PRO A 188 12.45 9.20 -2.37
CA PRO A 188 12.41 10.15 -1.28
C PRO A 188 11.91 11.46 -1.87
N LEU A 189 10.85 12.02 -1.27
CA LEU A 189 10.39 13.37 -1.61
C LEU A 189 11.63 14.24 -1.48
N LEU A 190 12.08 14.82 -2.59
CA LEU A 190 13.26 15.66 -2.62
C LEU A 190 13.08 16.69 -1.51
N LYS A 191 13.94 16.59 -0.49
CA LYS A 191 13.99 17.55 0.61
C LYS A 191 14.20 18.90 -0.07
N LYS A 192 13.19 19.78 -0.04
CA LYS A 192 13.25 21.13 -0.61
C LYS A 192 14.59 21.70 -0.13
N ARG A 193 15.53 21.88 -1.06
CA ARG A 193 16.86 22.36 -0.75
C ARG A 193 16.60 23.77 -0.22
N GLU A 194 16.69 23.96 1.09
CA GLU A 194 16.74 25.29 1.68
C GLU A 194 17.90 25.97 0.97
N GLU A 195 17.57 26.87 0.05
CA GLU A 195 18.53 27.81 -0.51
C GLU A 195 19.05 28.62 0.67
N THR A 196 20.21 28.23 1.17
CA THR A 196 21.01 29.10 2.02
C THR A 196 21.25 30.37 1.21
N PRO A 197 20.76 31.54 1.65
CA PRO A 197 21.00 32.78 0.94
C PRO A 197 22.51 32.99 0.84
N ALA A 198 22.99 33.23 -0.37
CA ALA A 198 24.39 33.51 -0.63
C ALA A 198 24.76 34.77 0.17
N VAL A 199 25.66 34.61 1.14
CA VAL A 199 26.27 35.74 1.83
C VAL A 199 27.17 36.45 0.81
N PRO A 200 26.91 37.73 0.47
CA PRO A 200 27.81 38.46 -0.42
C PRO A 200 29.15 38.66 0.29
N MET A 201 30.19 38.00 -0.22
CA MET A 201 31.57 38.26 0.17
C MET A 201 31.98 39.58 -0.50
N GLY A 202 31.87 40.67 0.25
CA GLY A 202 32.46 41.96 -0.12
C GLY A 202 33.97 41.93 0.01
N LEU A 203 34.66 42.40 -1.03
CA LEU A 203 36.03 42.94 -1.00
C LEU A 203 36.01 44.30 -1.68
#